data_AF-A0A9E5YDX5-F1
#
_entry.id   AF-A0A9E5YDX5-F1
#
_cell.length_a   1.000
_cell.length_b   1.000
_cell.length_c   1.000
_cell.angle_alpha   90.00
_cell.angle_beta   90.00
_cell.angle_gamma   90.00
#
_symmetry.space_group_name_H-M   'P 1'
#
loop_
_entity.id
_entity.type
_entity.pdbx_description
1 polymer ?
#
loop_
_entity_poly.entity_id
_entity_poly.type
_entity_poly.pdbx_seq_one_letter_code
_entity_poly.pdbx_strand_id
1 'polypeptide(L)'
;LTRTVIIDAPPGTSCPVVETVKKSDFCILVTEPTPFGLNDLILAVEVLRKLNVPFGVVINRSDLGNDKTDEYCKNQNIPVLMRIPFKKEIAMAYSKGEPIVKVFPEYKKEFAALYKRVRERTK
;
A
#
# COMPACT_ATOMS: atom_id res chain seq x y z
N LEU A 1 3.68 -25.85 -7.04
CA LEU A 1 3.27 -24.50 -7.51
C LEU A 1 2.77 -23.72 -6.30
N THR A 2 3.41 -22.62 -5.93
CA THR A 2 2.91 -21.75 -4.85
C THR A 2 1.83 -20.82 -5.42
N ARG A 3 0.64 -20.83 -4.83
CA ARG A 3 -0.49 -19.98 -5.22
C ARG A 3 -0.32 -18.61 -4.56
N THR A 4 -0.46 -17.51 -5.30
CA THR A 4 -0.57 -16.18 -4.70
C THR A 4 -1.98 -15.98 -4.15
N VAL A 5 -2.07 -15.48 -2.91
CA VAL A 5 -3.30 -15.06 -2.26
C VAL A 5 -3.16 -13.57 -1.92
N ILE A 6 -4.16 -12.77 -2.29
CA ILE A 6 -4.25 -11.36 -1.92
C ILE A 6 -5.40 -11.26 -0.92
N ILE A 7 -5.11 -10.69 0.25
CA ILE A 7 -6.10 -10.53 1.33
C ILE A 7 -6.30 -9.03 1.51
N ASP A 8 -7.53 -8.57 1.32
CA ASP A 8 -7.90 -7.19 1.65
C ASP A 8 -8.10 -7.08 3.16
N ALA A 9 -7.46 -6.09 3.78
CA ALA A 9 -7.38 -5.96 5.23
C ALA A 9 -8.21 -4.76 5.71
N PRO A 10 -8.83 -4.84 6.89
CA PRO A 10 -9.44 -3.66 7.51
C PRO A 10 -8.35 -2.61 7.80
N PRO A 11 -8.71 -1.32 7.88
CA PRO A 11 -7.77 -0.26 8.23
C PRO A 11 -7.42 -0.27 9.73
N GLY A 12 -6.34 0.43 10.09
CA GLY A 12 -5.94 0.68 11.47
C GLY A 12 -5.03 -0.39 12.07
N THR A 13 -5.13 -0.60 13.39
CA THR A 13 -4.22 -1.45 14.18
C THR A 13 -4.93 -2.40 15.15
N SER A 14 -6.23 -2.65 14.91
CA SER A 14 -7.07 -3.49 15.75
C SER A 14 -6.78 -4.99 15.58
N CYS A 15 -7.32 -5.84 16.46
CA CYS A 15 -7.16 -7.29 16.39
C CYS A 15 -7.50 -7.90 15.01
N PRO A 16 -8.58 -7.46 14.31
CA PRO A 16 -8.83 -7.89 12.93
C PRO A 16 -7.67 -7.63 11.97
N VAL A 17 -6.99 -6.48 12.07
CA VAL A 17 -5.82 -6.16 11.25
C VAL A 17 -4.68 -7.12 11.57
N VAL A 18 -4.39 -7.28 12.86
CA VAL A 18 -3.32 -8.17 13.33
C VAL A 18 -3.52 -9.60 12.83
N GLU A 19 -4.73 -10.15 12.97
CA GLU A 19 -5.01 -11.52 12.52
C GLU A 19 -4.90 -11.66 11.00
N THR A 20 -5.30 -10.63 10.26
CA THR A 20 -5.21 -10.61 8.79
C THR A 20 -3.75 -10.65 8.31
N VAL A 21 -2.85 -9.90 8.95
CA VAL A 21 -1.47 -9.72 8.46
C VAL A 21 -0.46 -10.71 9.03
N LYS A 22 -0.72 -11.31 10.21
CA LYS A 22 0.26 -12.10 10.97
C LYS A 22 0.88 -13.28 10.22
N LYS A 23 0.20 -13.86 9.23
CA LYS A 23 0.69 -15.00 8.43
C LYS A 23 1.00 -14.64 6.97
N SER A 24 1.05 -13.35 6.65
CA SER A 24 1.36 -12.90 5.30
C SER A 24 2.88 -12.91 5.07
N ASP A 25 3.29 -13.36 3.87
CA ASP A 25 4.69 -13.26 3.44
C ASP A 25 5.11 -11.79 3.24
N PHE A 26 4.14 -10.92 2.98
CA PHE A 26 4.34 -9.50 2.79
C PHE A 26 3.04 -8.72 3.00
N CYS A 27 3.14 -7.53 3.58
CA CYS A 27 2.04 -6.59 3.72
C CYS A 27 2.30 -5.31 2.91
N ILE A 28 1.30 -4.87 2.13
CA ILE A 28 1.34 -3.57 1.43
C ILE A 28 0.52 -2.59 2.25
N LEU A 29 1.17 -1.57 2.80
CA LEU A 29 0.49 -0.46 3.45
C LEU A 29 0.11 0.59 2.41
N VAL A 30 -1.16 0.97 2.36
CA VAL A 30 -1.64 2.05 1.48
C VAL A 30 -1.93 3.27 2.34
N THR A 31 -1.36 4.42 1.98
CA THR A 31 -1.54 5.68 2.72
C THR A 31 -1.72 6.85 1.77
N GLU A 32 -2.19 7.98 2.30
CA GLU A 32 -2.23 9.26 1.61
C GLU A 32 -1.27 10.23 2.31
N PRO A 33 -0.59 11.13 1.56
CA PRO A 33 0.40 12.11 2.08
C PRO A 33 -0.22 13.24 2.93
N THR A 34 -1.15 12.92 3.82
CA THR A 34 -1.83 13.84 4.74
C THR A 34 -1.36 13.60 6.18
N PRO A 35 -1.53 14.57 7.11
CA PRO A 35 -1.17 14.37 8.52
C PRO A 35 -1.87 13.15 9.15
N PHE A 36 -3.13 12.91 8.81
CA PHE A 36 -3.88 11.75 9.30
C PHE A 36 -3.37 10.45 8.68
N GLY A 37 -3.13 10.41 7.37
CA GLY A 37 -2.58 9.24 6.69
C GLY A 37 -1.19 8.86 7.20
N LEU A 38 -0.35 9.84 7.54
CA LEU A 38 0.95 9.62 8.17
C LEU A 38 0.80 9.04 9.59
N ASN A 39 -0.10 9.59 10.41
CA ASN A 39 -0.33 9.07 11.76
C ASN A 39 -0.78 7.60 11.73
N ASP A 40 -1.72 7.28 10.85
CA ASP A 40 -2.22 5.91 10.70
C ASP A 40 -1.14 4.97 10.15
N LEU A 41 -0.32 5.45 9.21
CA LEU A 41 0.83 4.71 8.69
C LEU A 41 1.84 4.38 9.80
N ILE A 42 2.17 5.35 10.67
CA ILE A 42 3.11 5.14 11.78
C ILE A 42 2.63 4.00 12.67
N LEU A 43 1.35 4.03 13.07
CA LEU A 43 0.76 3.00 13.92
C LEU A 43 0.77 1.63 13.23
N ALA A 44 0.43 1.55 11.95
CA ALA A 44 0.46 0.30 11.19
C ALA A 44 1.89 -0.27 11.06
N VAL A 45 2.87 0.60 10.80
CA VAL A 45 4.30 0.21 10.74
C VAL A 45 4.77 -0.38 12.06
N GLU A 46 4.40 0.22 13.20
CA GLU A 46 4.74 -0.32 14.51
C GLU A 46 4.18 -1.72 14.73
N VAL A 47 2.92 -1.96 14.33
CA VAL A 47 2.30 -3.28 14.42
C VAL A 47 3.04 -4.29 13.54
N LEU A 48 3.29 -3.99 12.27
CA LEU A 48 3.96 -4.93 11.37
C LEU A 48 5.39 -5.26 11.80
N ARG A 49 6.12 -4.28 12.35
CA ARG A 49 7.45 -4.52 12.95
C ARG A 49 7.37 -5.45 14.16
N LYS A 50 6.40 -5.26 15.07
CA LYS A 50 6.21 -6.16 16.23
C LYS A 50 5.86 -7.59 15.80
N LEU A 51 5.17 -7.75 14.69
CA LEU A 51 4.80 -9.04 14.12
C LEU A 51 5.89 -9.67 13.23
N ASN A 52 6.99 -8.95 12.98
CA ASN A 52 8.05 -9.35 12.04
C ASN A 52 7.53 -9.66 10.63
N VAL A 53 6.49 -8.95 10.18
CA VAL A 53 5.93 -9.10 8.83
C VAL A 53 6.68 -8.16 7.88
N PRO A 54 7.26 -8.64 6.77
CA PRO A 54 7.86 -7.77 5.76
C PRO A 54 6.82 -6.85 5.12
N PHE A 55 7.17 -5.59 4.84
CA PHE A 55 6.22 -4.64 4.28
C PHE A 55 6.84 -3.56 3.39
N GLY A 56 5.97 -2.86 2.66
CA GLY A 56 6.29 -1.66 1.90
C GLY A 56 5.05 -0.80 1.71
N VAL A 57 5.25 0.44 1.24
CA VAL A 57 4.22 1.47 1.19
C VAL A 57 3.82 1.79 -0.25
N VAL A 58 2.53 1.89 -0.51
CA VAL A 58 1.98 2.55 -1.69
C VAL A 58 1.40 3.88 -1.25
N ILE A 59 1.85 4.97 -1.87
CA ILE A 59 1.33 6.31 -1.60
C ILE A 59 0.23 6.61 -2.62
N ASN A 60 -1.01 6.53 -2.16
CA ASN A 60 -2.20 6.88 -2.91
C ASN A 60 -2.44 8.39 -2.83
N ARG A 61 -3.08 8.95 -3.85
CA ARG A 61 -3.30 10.41 -4.01
C ARG A 61 -2.03 11.20 -3.71
N SER A 62 -0.92 10.77 -4.32
CA SER A 62 0.45 11.13 -3.93
C SER A 62 0.84 12.60 -4.12
N ASP A 63 -0.01 13.36 -4.80
CA ASP A 63 0.11 14.79 -5.09
C ASP A 63 -0.71 15.67 -4.13
N LEU A 64 -1.41 15.06 -3.16
CA LEU A 64 -2.06 15.79 -2.08
C LEU A 64 -1.05 16.04 -0.93
N GLY A 65 -1.24 17.08 -0.13
CA GLY A 65 -0.47 17.27 1.11
C GLY A 65 1.02 17.64 0.94
N ASN A 66 1.91 16.98 1.68
CA ASN A 66 3.32 17.36 1.81
C ASN A 66 4.28 16.16 1.88
N ASP A 67 5.59 16.46 1.91
CA ASP A 67 6.66 15.46 1.85
C ASP A 67 6.89 14.69 3.16
N LYS A 68 6.11 14.92 4.23
CA LYS A 68 6.36 14.28 5.53
C LYS A 68 6.22 12.76 5.49
N THR A 69 5.31 12.25 4.67
CA THR A 69 5.13 10.79 4.50
C THR A 69 6.33 10.17 3.80
N ASP A 70 6.87 10.87 2.80
CA ASP A 70 8.08 10.53 2.08
C ASP A 70 9.30 10.52 3.01
N GLU A 71 9.48 11.61 3.76
CA GLU A 71 10.54 11.75 4.76
C GLU A 71 10.47 10.65 5.81
N TYR A 72 9.28 10.35 6.33
CA TYR A 72 9.09 9.26 7.28
C TYR A 72 9.49 7.92 6.68
N CYS A 73 9.02 7.58 5.49
CA CYS A 73 9.37 6.32 4.83
C CYS A 73 10.88 6.21 4.62
N LYS A 74 11.53 7.29 4.17
CA LYS A 74 12.99 7.36 3.98
C LYS A 74 13.73 7.16 5.31
N ASN A 75 13.37 7.92 6.35
CA ASN A 75 14.02 7.87 7.66
C ASN A 75 13.85 6.51 8.34
N GLN A 76 12.75 5.82 8.07
CA GLN A 76 12.45 4.49 8.62
C GLN A 76 12.93 3.33 7.73
N ASN A 77 13.64 3.62 6.62
CA ASN A 77 14.08 2.65 5.62
C ASN A 77 12.93 1.79 5.07
N ILE A 78 11.77 2.39 4.87
CA ILE A 78 10.57 1.73 4.34
C ILE A 78 10.52 1.93 2.82
N PRO A 79 10.43 0.85 2.02
CA PRO A 79 10.37 0.99 0.58
C PRO A 79 9.02 1.54 0.13
N VAL A 80 9.03 2.68 -0.57
CA VAL A 80 7.88 3.14 -1.36
C VAL A 80 7.84 2.34 -2.66
N LEU A 81 6.82 1.51 -2.80
CA LEU A 81 6.70 0.53 -3.88
C LEU A 81 6.06 1.12 -5.14
N MET A 82 5.12 2.05 -4.96
CA MET A 82 4.35 2.69 -6.03
C MET A 82 3.71 3.99 -5.54
N ARG A 83 3.44 4.92 -6.47
CA ARG A 83 2.69 6.15 -6.23
C ARG A 83 1.52 6.23 -7.20
N ILE A 84 0.37 6.66 -6.71
CA ILE A 84 -0.82 6.87 -7.54
C ILE A 84 -1.26 8.32 -7.34
N PRO A 85 -1.16 9.20 -8.35
CA PRO A 85 -1.62 10.59 -8.22
C PRO A 85 -3.14 10.66 -8.09
N PHE A 86 -3.64 11.76 -7.53
CA PHE A 86 -5.06 12.06 -7.48
C PHE A 86 -5.55 12.42 -8.89
N LYS A 87 -6.46 11.58 -9.40
CA LYS A 87 -7.20 11.85 -10.64
C LYS A 87 -8.68 11.61 -10.38
N LYS A 88 -9.52 12.60 -10.69
CA LYS A 88 -10.98 12.48 -10.50
C LYS A 88 -11.56 11.31 -11.32
N GLU A 89 -10.96 11.04 -12.47
CA GLU A 89 -11.30 9.96 -13.38
C GLU A 89 -11.07 8.58 -12.74
N ILE A 90 -10.03 8.42 -11.92
CA ILE A 90 -9.84 7.19 -11.13
C ILE A 90 -11.00 7.03 -10.15
N ALA A 91 -11.42 8.12 -9.50
CA ALA A 91 -12.55 8.10 -8.57
C ALA A 91 -13.88 7.77 -9.23
N MET A 92 -14.10 8.30 -10.43
CA MET A 92 -15.28 7.99 -11.25
C MET A 92 -15.28 6.55 -11.77
N ALA A 93 -14.12 5.98 -12.10
CA ALA A 93 -14.01 4.62 -12.57
C ALA A 93 -14.41 3.62 -11.47
N TYR A 94 -13.79 3.73 -10.29
CA TYR A 94 -14.09 2.78 -9.20
C TYR A 94 -15.52 2.94 -8.67
N SER A 95 -16.12 4.13 -8.72
CA SER A 95 -17.52 4.33 -8.31
C SER A 95 -18.52 3.64 -9.23
N LYS A 96 -18.11 3.30 -10.46
CA LYS A 96 -18.87 2.48 -11.42
C LYS A 96 -18.53 0.99 -11.36
N GLY A 97 -17.66 0.58 -10.43
CA GLY A 97 -17.14 -0.80 -10.38
C GLY A 97 -16.17 -1.13 -11.51
N GLU A 98 -15.61 -0.12 -12.18
CA GLU A 98 -14.63 -0.32 -13.25
C GLU A 98 -13.21 -0.31 -12.66
N PRO A 99 -12.43 -1.39 -12.83
CA PRO A 99 -11.04 -1.40 -12.40
C PRO A 99 -10.24 -0.30 -13.11
N ILE A 100 -9.37 0.39 -12.37
CA ILE A 100 -8.50 1.46 -12.89
C ILE A 100 -7.75 1.05 -14.17
N VAL A 101 -7.28 -0.20 -14.27
CA VAL A 101 -6.54 -0.73 -15.43
C VAL A 101 -7.36 -0.86 -16.71
N LYS A 102 -8.70 -0.74 -16.63
CA LYS A 102 -9.57 -0.65 -17.81
C LYS A 102 -9.60 0.76 -18.37
N VAL A 103 -9.65 1.76 -17.49
CA VAL A 103 -9.72 3.18 -17.86
C VAL A 103 -8.35 3.75 -18.18
N PHE A 104 -7.33 3.30 -17.44
CA PHE A 104 -5.93 3.72 -17.56
C PHE A 104 -5.03 2.49 -17.75
N PRO A 105 -4.87 2.01 -19.00
CA PRO A 105 -4.09 0.81 -19.31
C PRO A 105 -2.62 0.86 -18.88
N GLU A 106 -2.05 2.06 -18.71
CA GLU A 106 -0.69 2.27 -18.22
C GLU A 106 -0.46 1.65 -16.84
N TYR A 107 -1.47 1.67 -15.96
CA TYR A 107 -1.38 1.07 -14.63
C TYR A 107 -1.20 -0.45 -14.66
N LYS A 108 -1.50 -1.13 -15.78
CA LYS A 108 -1.18 -2.56 -15.92
C LYS A 108 0.31 -2.81 -15.76
N LYS A 109 1.15 -1.96 -16.37
CA LYS A 109 2.60 -2.07 -16.27
C LYS A 109 3.08 -1.74 -14.85
N GLU A 110 2.49 -0.71 -14.24
CA GLU A 110 2.85 -0.30 -12.88
C GLU A 110 2.49 -1.36 -11.83
N PHE A 111 1.27 -1.91 -11.86
CA PHE A 111 0.87 -2.99 -10.95
C PHE A 111 1.65 -4.28 -11.18
N ALA A 112 2.00 -4.61 -12.44
CA ALA A 112 2.89 -5.74 -12.71
C ALA A 112 4.29 -5.53 -12.13
N ALA A 113 4.82 -4.31 -12.20
CA ALA A 113 6.09 -3.95 -11.58
C ALA A 113 6.01 -4.00 -10.05
N LEU A 114 4.93 -3.48 -9.45
CA LEU A 114 4.66 -3.60 -8.01
C LEU A 114 4.64 -5.07 -7.57
N TYR A 115 3.88 -5.91 -8.27
CA TYR A 115 3.81 -7.34 -8.01
C TYR A 115 5.20 -8.00 -8.06
N LYS A 116 6.01 -7.67 -9.08
CA LYS A 116 7.38 -8.17 -9.19
C LYS A 116 8.26 -7.75 -8.00
N ARG A 117 8.20 -6.48 -7.60
CA ARG A 117 8.94 -5.95 -6.44
C ARG A 117 8.57 -6.65 -5.13
N VAL A 118 7.29 -6.96 -4.93
CA VAL A 118 6.82 -7.73 -3.77
C VAL A 118 7.34 -9.17 -3.85
N ARG A 119 7.19 -9.83 -5.00
CA ARG A 119 7.66 -11.21 -5.20
C ARG A 119 9.16 -11.38 -4.98
N GLU A 120 9.98 -10.38 -5.28
CA GLU A 120 11.42 -10.40 -5.01
C GLU A 120 11.76 -10.31 -3.51
N ARG A 121 10.83 -9.82 -2.68
CA ARG A 121 10.98 -9.67 -1.23
C ARG A 121 10.38 -10.83 -0.43
N THR A 122 9.62 -11.71 -1.08
CA THR A 122 8.97 -12.90 -0.47
C THR A 122 9.62 -14.22 -0.92
N LYS A 123 10.84 -14.16 -1.46
CA LYS A 123 11.59 -15.35 -1.91
C LYS A 123 12.53 -15.83 -0.84
#